data_AF-A0A7C3MJ24-F1
#
_entry.id   AF-A0A7C3MJ24-F1
#
_cell.length_a   1.000
_cell.length_b   1.000
_cell.length_c   1.000
_cell.angle_alpha   90.00
_cell.angle_beta   90.00
_cell.angle_gamma   90.00
#
_symmetry.space_group_name_H-M   'P 1'
#
loop_
_entity.id
_entity.type
_entity.pdbx_description
1 polymer ?
#
loop_
_entity_poly.entity_id
_entity_poly.type
_entity_poly.pdbx_seq_one_letter_code
_entity_poly.pdbx_strand_id
1 'polypeptide(L)'
;MEKGYKELILFFLLIPIFSLFLCSAEPLKINEADIIERLTRVEEGLKRVEEGQRAIIREMDKRFEAIDKRFEAIDKRFEAIDKRFESIEKRFDQMINLFIAIVGAFTAIVAVSIGFAIWDRRSMIRPFETKVKSIEEELAGNKKTLHSLLEALRELSKKDEKLLEILKKFSLL
;
A
#
# COMPACT_ATOMS: atom_id res chain seq x y z
N MET A 1 -2.47 -64.81 -101.97
CA MET A 1 -1.30 -63.93 -102.14
C MET A 1 -1.76 -62.46 -102.25
N GLU A 2 -2.50 -61.92 -101.26
CA GLU A 2 -2.91 -60.48 -101.29
C GLU A 2 -2.78 -59.74 -99.95
N LYS A 3 -2.71 -60.44 -98.81
CA LYS A 3 -2.60 -59.79 -97.49
C LYS A 3 -1.20 -59.21 -97.20
N GLY A 4 -0.13 -59.85 -97.67
CA GLY A 4 1.26 -59.42 -97.39
C GLY A 4 1.65 -58.08 -98.03
N TYR A 5 1.16 -57.80 -99.24
CA TYR A 5 1.48 -56.58 -100.01
C TYR A 5 0.76 -55.36 -99.44
N LYS A 6 -0.46 -55.53 -98.89
CA LYS A 6 -1.22 -54.43 -98.28
C LYS A 6 -0.58 -53.94 -96.99
N GLU A 7 -0.12 -54.86 -96.13
CA GLU A 7 0.65 -54.52 -94.92
C GLU A 7 1.99 -53.85 -95.28
N LEU A 8 2.68 -54.35 -96.32
CA LEU A 8 3.95 -53.76 -96.77
C LEU A 8 3.77 -52.34 -97.32
N ILE A 9 2.72 -52.10 -98.10
CA ILE A 9 2.41 -50.78 -98.67
C ILE A 9 1.93 -49.82 -97.59
N LEU A 10 1.13 -50.28 -96.62
CA LEU A 10 0.69 -49.46 -95.49
C LEU A 10 1.89 -49.04 -94.62
N PHE A 11 2.85 -49.94 -94.40
CA PHE A 11 4.10 -49.64 -93.69
C PHE A 11 4.95 -48.62 -94.47
N PHE A 12 5.07 -48.78 -95.79
CA PHE A 12 5.83 -47.85 -96.63
C PHE A 12 5.18 -46.46 -96.75
N LEU A 13 3.85 -46.37 -96.65
CA LEU A 13 3.13 -45.09 -96.60
C LEU A 13 3.12 -44.47 -95.20
N LEU A 14 3.14 -45.26 -94.14
CA LEU A 14 3.20 -44.77 -92.77
C LEU A 14 4.59 -44.29 -92.37
N ILE A 15 5.68 -44.85 -92.90
CA ILE A 15 7.06 -44.39 -92.63
C ILE A 15 7.25 -42.88 -92.92
N PRO A 16 6.88 -42.34 -94.09
CA PRO A 16 7.04 -40.91 -94.36
C PRO A 16 6.07 -40.04 -93.55
N ILE A 17 4.88 -40.55 -93.21
CA ILE A 17 3.92 -39.84 -92.35
C ILE A 17 4.44 -39.77 -90.91
N PHE A 18 5.01 -40.87 -90.41
CA PHE A 18 5.60 -40.98 -89.08
C PHE A 18 6.91 -40.18 -88.98
N SER A 19 7.71 -40.13 -90.05
CA SER A 19 8.89 -39.26 -90.11
C SER A 19 8.50 -37.79 -90.17
N LEU A 20 7.43 -37.43 -90.89
CA LEU A 20 6.88 -36.07 -90.92
C LEU A 20 6.26 -35.67 -89.56
N PHE A 21 5.63 -36.62 -88.85
CA PHE A 21 5.08 -36.43 -87.51
C PHE A 21 6.17 -36.28 -86.44
N LEU A 22 7.24 -37.09 -86.50
CA LEU A 22 8.43 -36.93 -85.65
C LEU A 22 9.20 -35.63 -85.97
N CYS A 23 9.16 -35.16 -87.21
CA CYS A 23 9.77 -33.90 -87.62
C CYS A 23 8.93 -32.67 -87.20
N SER A 24 7.60 -32.82 -87.10
CA SER A 24 6.67 -31.77 -86.62
C SER A 24 6.42 -31.83 -85.11
N ALA A 25 6.89 -32.86 -84.41
CA ALA A 25 7.00 -32.85 -82.96
C ALA A 25 8.15 -31.89 -82.59
N GLU A 26 7.86 -30.59 -82.64
CA GLU A 26 8.73 -29.58 -82.09
C GLU A 26 9.07 -30.00 -80.65
N PRO A 27 10.36 -30.22 -80.31
CA PRO A 27 10.70 -30.27 -78.90
C PRO A 27 10.24 -28.95 -78.32
N LEU A 28 9.47 -28.97 -77.23
CA LEU A 28 9.17 -27.78 -76.45
C LEU A 28 10.49 -27.07 -76.20
N LYS A 29 10.79 -26.03 -77.00
CA LYS A 29 12.00 -25.23 -76.92
C LYS A 29 11.85 -24.33 -75.71
N ILE A 30 11.95 -24.91 -74.52
CA ILE A 30 12.34 -24.14 -73.36
C ILE A 30 13.77 -23.73 -73.67
N ASN A 31 13.91 -22.52 -74.18
CA ASN A 31 15.18 -21.96 -74.61
C ASN A 31 16.10 -21.98 -73.38
N GLU A 32 17.19 -22.73 -73.40
CA GLU A 32 18.13 -22.83 -72.25
C GLU A 32 18.61 -21.44 -71.81
N ALA A 33 18.65 -20.48 -72.75
CA ALA A 33 18.88 -19.07 -72.50
C ALA A 33 17.83 -18.39 -71.58
N ASP A 34 16.54 -18.72 -71.68
CA ASP A 34 15.48 -18.19 -70.79
C ASP A 34 15.60 -18.78 -69.38
N ILE A 35 15.99 -20.06 -69.27
CA ILE A 35 16.28 -20.69 -67.96
C ILE A 35 17.46 -20.00 -67.29
N ILE A 36 18.54 -19.75 -68.04
CA ILE A 36 19.73 -19.07 -67.52
C ILE A 36 19.38 -17.64 -67.08
N GLU A 37 18.63 -16.88 -67.88
CA GLU A 37 18.22 -15.51 -67.51
C GLU A 37 17.38 -15.50 -66.22
N ARG A 38 16.43 -16.43 -66.08
CA ARG A 38 15.62 -16.56 -64.86
C ARG A 38 16.45 -16.99 -63.66
N LEU A 39 17.40 -17.91 -63.84
CA LEU A 39 18.31 -18.35 -62.77
C LEU A 39 19.19 -17.21 -62.29
N THR A 40 19.77 -16.41 -63.21
CA THR A 40 20.57 -15.23 -62.86
C THR A 40 19.71 -14.22 -62.08
N ARG A 41 18.47 -13.96 -62.52
CA ARG A 41 17.53 -13.07 -61.82
C ARG A 41 17.16 -13.57 -60.42
N VAL A 42 16.97 -14.89 -60.26
CA VAL A 42 16.69 -15.50 -58.95
C VAL A 42 17.92 -15.43 -58.04
N GLU A 43 19.12 -15.69 -58.56
CA GLU A 43 20.37 -15.59 -57.79
C GLU A 43 20.60 -14.16 -57.28
N GLU A 44 20.38 -13.15 -58.13
CA GLU A 44 20.43 -11.75 -57.73
C GLU A 44 19.37 -11.39 -56.68
N GLY A 45 18.15 -11.91 -56.84
CA GLY A 45 17.07 -11.76 -55.86
C GLY A 45 17.44 -12.38 -54.50
N LEU A 46 18.05 -13.57 -54.50
CA LEU A 46 18.52 -14.24 -53.29
C LEU A 46 19.63 -13.45 -52.58
N LYS A 47 20.61 -12.90 -53.31
CA LYS A 47 21.66 -12.04 -52.73
C LYS A 47 21.07 -10.81 -52.04
N ARG A 48 20.11 -10.13 -52.69
CA ARG A 48 19.42 -8.96 -52.10
C ARG A 48 18.63 -9.33 -50.84
N VAL A 49 17.94 -10.48 -50.85
CA VAL A 49 17.20 -10.97 -49.69
C VAL A 49 18.15 -11.30 -48.53
N GLU A 50 19.27 -11.97 -48.80
CA GLU A 50 20.26 -12.33 -47.79
C GLU A 50 20.91 -11.08 -47.17
N GLU A 51 21.22 -10.07 -47.99
CA GLU A 51 21.69 -8.76 -47.51
C GLU A 51 20.65 -8.05 -46.66
N GLY A 52 19.38 -8.06 -47.09
CA GLY A 52 18.26 -7.51 -46.32
C GLY A 52 18.10 -8.21 -44.96
N GLN A 53 18.17 -9.55 -44.93
CA GLN A 53 18.12 -10.33 -43.69
C GLN A 53 19.28 -9.99 -42.76
N ARG A 54 20.51 -9.92 -43.28
CA ARG A 54 21.68 -9.51 -42.49
C ARG A 54 21.54 -8.10 -41.91
N ALA A 55 21.01 -7.16 -42.68
CA ALA A 55 20.78 -5.80 -42.22
C ALA A 55 19.74 -5.75 -41.10
N ILE A 56 18.63 -6.48 -41.25
CA ILE A 56 17.56 -6.57 -40.23
C ILE A 56 18.11 -7.18 -38.94
N ILE A 57 18.87 -8.28 -39.01
CA ILE A 57 19.47 -8.92 -37.84
C ILE A 57 20.38 -7.94 -37.10
N ARG A 58 21.25 -7.21 -37.82
CA ARG A 58 22.13 -6.21 -37.20
C ARG A 58 21.36 -5.07 -36.54
N GLU A 59 20.28 -4.60 -37.14
CA GLU A 59 19.44 -3.57 -36.53
C GLU A 59 18.74 -4.11 -35.28
N MET A 60 18.26 -5.36 -35.35
CA MET A 60 17.62 -6.05 -34.25
C MET A 60 18.59 -6.23 -33.07
N ASP A 61 19.83 -6.65 -33.31
CA ASP A 61 20.87 -6.77 -32.28
C ASP A 61 21.14 -5.42 -31.59
N LYS A 62 21.26 -4.33 -32.35
CA LYS A 62 21.43 -2.98 -31.78
C LYS A 62 20.25 -2.56 -30.91
N ARG A 63 19.02 -2.88 -31.35
CA ARG A 63 17.82 -2.57 -30.58
C ARG A 63 17.77 -3.40 -29.30
N PHE A 64 18.14 -4.68 -29.34
CA PHE A 64 18.23 -5.53 -28.16
C PHE A 64 19.30 -5.03 -27.18
N GLU A 65 20.49 -4.67 -27.65
CA GLU A 65 21.52 -4.10 -26.77
C GLU A 65 21.06 -2.79 -26.09
N ALA A 66 20.32 -1.95 -26.82
CA ALA A 66 19.71 -0.74 -26.25
C ALA A 66 18.63 -1.06 -25.21
N ILE A 67 17.86 -2.14 -25.41
CA ILE A 67 16.88 -2.63 -24.45
C ILE A 67 17.56 -3.15 -23.19
N ASP A 68 18.61 -3.95 -23.33
CA ASP A 68 19.38 -4.50 -22.19
C ASP A 68 19.95 -3.38 -21.32
N LYS A 69 20.56 -2.37 -21.94
CA LYS A 69 21.05 -1.17 -21.23
C LYS A 69 19.94 -0.43 -20.46
N ARG A 70 18.72 -0.39 -21.00
CA ARG A 70 17.58 0.22 -20.32
C ARG A 70 17.11 -0.63 -19.15
N PHE A 71 17.11 -1.96 -19.28
CA PHE A 71 16.78 -2.85 -18.18
C PHE A 71 17.80 -2.76 -17.04
N GLU A 72 19.10 -2.76 -17.33
CA GLU A 72 20.13 -2.55 -16.32
C GLU A 72 19.97 -1.21 -15.58
N ALA A 73 19.58 -0.15 -16.30
CA ALA A 73 19.30 1.15 -15.69
C ALA A 73 18.03 1.13 -14.81
N ILE A 74 17.02 0.34 -15.20
CA ILE A 74 15.81 0.13 -14.39
C ILE A 74 16.17 -0.64 -13.11
N ASP A 75 16.96 -1.71 -13.20
CA ASP A 75 17.37 -2.52 -12.04
C ASP A 75 18.13 -1.66 -11.02
N LYS A 76 19.09 -0.84 -11.47
CA LYS A 76 19.79 0.10 -10.58
C LYS A 76 18.86 1.10 -9.89
N ARG A 77 17.79 1.52 -10.56
CA ARG A 77 16.78 2.40 -9.96
C ARG A 77 15.94 1.67 -8.93
N PHE A 78 15.59 0.41 -9.18
CA PHE A 78 14.88 -0.41 -8.19
C PHE A 78 15.73 -0.67 -6.95
N GLU A 79 17.01 -1.02 -7.10
CA GLU A 79 17.93 -1.15 -5.95
C GLU A 79 18.03 0.15 -5.13
N ALA A 80 18.05 1.30 -5.80
CA ALA A 80 18.06 2.59 -5.12
C ALA A 80 16.74 2.89 -4.39
N ILE A 81 15.61 2.44 -4.95
CA ILE A 81 14.29 2.53 -4.31
C ILE A 81 14.24 1.64 -3.07
N ASP A 82 14.72 0.40 -3.15
CA ASP A 82 14.73 -0.55 -2.03
C ASP A 82 15.54 0.01 -0.85
N LYS A 83 16.74 0.55 -1.11
CA LYS A 83 17.56 1.22 -0.07
C LYS A 83 16.83 2.39 0.60
N ARG A 84 16.03 3.14 -0.17
CA ARG A 84 15.22 4.23 0.39
C ARG A 84 14.10 3.69 1.26
N PHE A 85 13.43 2.61 0.84
CA PHE A 85 12.40 1.96 1.64
C PHE A 85 12.96 1.39 2.94
N GLU A 86 14.09 0.71 2.93
CA GLU A 86 14.77 0.24 4.16
C GLU A 86 15.09 1.41 5.10
N SER A 87 15.56 2.55 4.57
CA SER A 87 15.80 3.74 5.38
C SER A 87 14.52 4.34 5.97
N ILE A 88 13.40 4.25 5.26
CA ILE A 88 12.09 4.71 5.74
C ILE A 88 11.59 3.79 6.85
N GLU A 89 11.66 2.47 6.64
CA GLU A 89 11.26 1.46 7.62
C GLU A 89 11.99 1.64 8.96
N LYS A 90 13.31 1.83 8.94
CA LYS A 90 14.09 2.13 10.15
C LYS A 90 13.62 3.38 10.90
N ARG A 91 13.22 4.43 10.17
CA ARG A 91 12.70 5.66 10.78
C ARG A 91 11.31 5.45 11.38
N PHE A 92 10.48 4.64 10.72
CA PHE A 92 9.17 4.25 11.24
C PHE A 92 9.31 3.40 12.51
N ASP A 93 10.21 2.43 12.54
CA ASP A 93 10.48 1.62 13.74
C ASP A 93 10.92 2.49 14.92
N GLN A 94 11.81 3.46 14.68
CA GLN A 94 12.21 4.43 15.69
C GLN A 94 11.03 5.26 16.21
N MET A 95 10.15 5.72 15.31
CA MET A 95 8.96 6.49 15.68
C MET A 95 7.95 5.64 16.48
N ILE A 96 7.73 4.39 16.08
CA ILE A 96 6.85 3.44 16.79
C ILE A 96 7.40 3.16 18.18
N ASN A 97 8.71 2.93 18.31
CA ASN A 97 9.35 2.70 19.60
C ASN A 97 9.19 3.91 20.54
N LEU A 98 9.36 5.13 20.04
CA LEU A 98 9.11 6.35 20.81
C LEU A 98 7.62 6.45 21.21
N PHE A 99 6.70 6.13 20.30
CA PHE A 99 5.28 6.16 20.58
C PHE A 99 4.90 5.17 21.69
N ILE A 100 5.41 3.94 21.63
CA ILE A 100 5.23 2.92 22.68
C ILE A 100 5.80 3.43 24.01
N ALA A 101 6.97 4.06 24.02
CA ALA A 101 7.56 4.62 25.22
C ALA A 101 6.69 5.74 25.84
N ILE A 102 6.16 6.65 25.01
CA ILE A 102 5.29 7.74 25.46
C ILE A 102 3.96 7.18 26.01
N VAL A 103 3.33 6.26 25.29
CA VAL A 103 2.08 5.61 25.72
C VAL A 103 2.31 4.83 27.01
N GLY A 104 3.44 4.12 27.12
CA GLY A 104 3.84 3.42 28.34
C GLY A 104 4.00 4.37 29.53
N ALA A 105 4.70 5.49 29.35
CA ALA A 105 4.87 6.50 30.40
C ALA A 105 3.53 7.12 30.82
N PHE A 106 2.68 7.49 29.87
CA PHE A 106 1.36 8.04 30.15
C PHE A 106 0.48 7.03 30.92
N THR A 107 0.47 5.78 30.47
CA THR A 107 -0.29 4.70 31.13
C THR A 107 0.22 4.46 32.56
N ALA A 108 1.53 4.50 32.78
CA ALA A 108 2.13 4.37 34.11
C ALA A 108 1.71 5.53 35.03
N ILE A 109 1.74 6.77 34.56
CA ILE A 109 1.28 7.94 35.32
C ILE A 109 -0.20 7.79 35.68
N VAL A 110 -1.05 7.42 34.72
CA VAL A 110 -2.48 7.22 34.95
C VAL A 110 -2.73 6.11 35.98
N ALA A 111 -2.02 4.98 35.88
CA ALA A 111 -2.12 3.89 36.84
C ALA A 111 -1.72 4.34 38.25
N VAL A 112 -0.65 5.13 38.37
CA VAL A 112 -0.22 5.72 39.65
C VAL A 112 -1.27 6.69 40.19
N SER A 113 -1.82 7.58 39.36
CA SER A 113 -2.86 8.53 39.78
C SER A 113 -4.14 7.83 40.25
N ILE A 114 -4.60 6.81 39.53
CA ILE A 114 -5.78 6.02 39.93
C ILE A 114 -5.49 5.25 41.23
N GLY A 115 -4.31 4.62 41.33
CA GLY A 115 -3.89 3.92 42.54
C GLY A 115 -3.82 4.84 43.76
N PHE A 116 -3.26 6.04 43.59
CA PHE A 116 -3.21 7.05 44.64
C PHE A 116 -4.61 7.55 45.03
N ALA A 117 -5.50 7.82 44.07
CA ALA A 117 -6.86 8.24 44.35
C ALA A 117 -7.67 7.20 45.14
N ILE A 118 -7.46 5.91 44.85
CA ILE A 118 -8.07 4.81 45.60
C ILE A 118 -7.51 4.74 47.04
N TRP A 119 -6.21 4.96 47.21
CA TRP A 119 -5.55 4.98 48.52
C TRP A 119 -5.95 6.20 49.38
N ASP A 120 -5.99 7.38 48.77
CA ASP A 120 -6.30 8.67 49.40
C ASP A 120 -7.69 8.67 50.04
N ARG A 121 -8.70 8.21 49.29
CA ARG A 121 -10.08 8.08 49.77
C ARG A 121 -10.23 7.20 51.02
N ARG A 122 -9.40 6.16 51.16
CA ARG A 122 -9.46 5.23 52.31
C ARG A 122 -8.69 5.74 53.53
N SER A 123 -7.70 6.61 53.34
CA SER A 123 -6.82 7.08 54.42
C SER A 123 -7.23 8.43 55.03
N MET A 124 -7.85 9.34 54.25
CA MET A 124 -8.15 10.71 54.70
C MET A 124 -9.39 10.88 55.60
N ILE A 125 -10.28 9.89 55.74
CA ILE A 125 -11.50 10.04 56.56
C ILE A 125 -11.21 9.96 58.07
N ARG A 126 -10.19 9.20 58.49
CA ARG A 126 -9.90 8.91 59.90
C ARG A 126 -9.55 10.15 60.75
N PRO A 127 -8.67 11.07 60.32
CA PRO A 127 -8.35 12.28 61.10
C PRO A 127 -9.44 13.36 61.04
N PHE A 128 -10.40 13.24 60.12
CA PHE A 128 -11.54 14.17 60.07
C PHE A 128 -12.56 13.84 61.16
N GLU A 129 -12.84 12.56 61.41
CA GLU A 129 -13.77 12.14 62.47
C GLU A 129 -13.33 12.61 63.86
N THR A 130 -12.04 12.57 64.17
CA THR A 130 -11.53 12.99 65.48
C THR A 130 -11.62 14.50 65.69
N LYS A 131 -11.31 15.30 64.66
CA LYS A 131 -11.48 16.76 64.71
C LYS A 131 -12.94 17.18 64.76
N VAL A 132 -13.83 16.46 64.06
CA VAL A 132 -15.26 16.71 64.12
C VAL A 132 -15.80 16.46 65.53
N LYS A 133 -15.36 15.38 66.21
CA LYS A 133 -15.77 15.09 67.58
C LYS A 133 -15.34 16.15 68.60
N SER A 134 -14.10 16.63 68.54
CA SER A 134 -13.63 17.68 69.46
C SER A 134 -14.37 19.01 69.26
N ILE A 135 -14.69 19.36 68.01
CA ILE A 135 -15.50 20.55 67.70
C ILE A 135 -16.93 20.40 68.23
N GLU A 136 -17.52 19.21 68.13
CA GLU A 136 -18.86 18.93 68.63
C GLU A 136 -18.94 19.04 70.17
N GLU A 137 -17.92 18.55 70.88
CA GLU A 137 -17.82 18.66 72.34
C GLU A 137 -17.64 20.12 72.80
N GLU A 138 -16.78 20.90 72.15
CA GLU A 138 -16.60 22.34 72.44
C GLU A 138 -17.88 23.13 72.18
N LEU A 139 -18.58 22.83 71.07
CA LEU A 139 -19.83 23.49 70.71
C LEU A 139 -20.96 23.12 71.68
N ALA A 140 -21.02 21.87 72.14
CA ALA A 140 -21.97 21.43 73.17
C ALA A 140 -21.71 22.11 74.52
N GLY A 141 -20.45 22.32 74.88
CA GLY A 141 -20.06 23.09 76.07
C GLY A 141 -20.47 24.57 75.97
N ASN A 142 -20.13 25.22 74.87
CA ASN A 142 -20.46 26.63 74.64
C ASN A 142 -21.97 26.86 74.54
N LYS A 143 -22.72 25.93 73.95
CA LYS A 143 -24.19 26.00 73.88
C LYS A 143 -24.82 26.01 75.28
N LYS A 144 -24.31 25.22 76.22
CA LYS A 144 -24.80 25.22 77.62
C LYS A 144 -24.54 26.56 78.29
N THR A 145 -23.33 27.11 78.16
CA THR A 145 -22.99 28.42 78.73
C THR A 145 -23.83 29.54 78.12
N LEU A 146 -24.08 29.50 76.80
CA LEU A 146 -24.97 30.45 76.14
C LEU A 146 -26.41 30.35 76.67
N HIS A 147 -26.92 29.15 76.93
CA HIS A 147 -28.24 28.98 77.56
C HIS A 147 -28.29 29.60 78.97
N SER A 148 -27.26 29.38 79.81
CA SER A 148 -27.19 29.98 81.15
C SER A 148 -27.08 31.50 81.12
N LEU A 149 -26.30 32.06 80.19
CA LEU A 149 -26.19 33.50 79.99
C LEU A 149 -27.50 34.10 79.46
N LEU A 150 -28.17 33.40 78.55
CA LEU A 150 -29.47 33.81 78.03
C LEU A 150 -30.53 33.83 79.15
N GLU A 151 -30.53 32.84 80.04
CA GLU A 151 -31.43 32.80 81.20
C GLU A 151 -31.14 33.95 82.18
N ALA A 152 -29.87 34.21 82.50
CA ALA A 152 -29.48 35.33 83.37
C ALA A 152 -29.85 36.69 82.75
N LEU A 153 -29.62 36.88 81.44
CA LEU A 153 -30.02 38.07 80.72
C LEU A 153 -31.54 38.21 80.62
N ARG A 154 -32.27 37.10 80.46
CA ARG A 154 -33.74 37.07 80.47
C ARG A 154 -34.30 37.45 81.85
N GLU A 155 -33.62 37.05 82.93
CA GLU A 155 -34.00 37.43 84.29
C GLU A 155 -33.72 38.91 84.58
N LEU A 156 -32.56 39.41 84.14
CA LEU A 156 -32.19 40.82 84.29
C LEU A 156 -33.08 41.76 83.45
N SER A 157 -33.45 41.31 82.24
CA SER A 157 -34.35 42.03 81.34
C SER A 157 -35.76 42.21 81.90
N LYS A 158 -36.22 41.37 82.83
CA LYS A 158 -37.52 41.57 83.51
C LYS A 158 -37.51 42.79 84.45
N LYS A 159 -36.33 43.28 84.84
CA LYS A 159 -36.16 44.41 85.76
C LYS A 159 -35.79 45.71 85.05
N ASP A 160 -35.32 45.66 83.80
CA ASP A 160 -34.81 46.81 83.05
C ASP A 160 -35.38 46.86 81.62
N GLU A 161 -36.24 47.85 81.36
CA GLU A 161 -37.04 47.99 80.13
C GLU A 161 -36.16 48.21 78.88
N LYS A 162 -35.02 48.90 79.04
CA LYS A 162 -34.07 49.18 77.95
C LYS A 162 -33.34 47.93 77.47
N LEU A 163 -33.06 46.98 78.37
CA LEU A 163 -32.39 45.72 78.01
C LEU A 163 -33.34 44.79 77.24
N LEU A 164 -34.63 44.82 77.57
CA LEU A 164 -35.67 44.02 76.89
C LEU A 164 -35.83 44.46 75.42
N GLU A 165 -35.76 45.75 75.16
CA GLU A 165 -35.84 46.31 73.80
C GLU A 165 -34.63 45.92 72.94
N ILE A 166 -33.43 45.94 73.52
CA ILE A 166 -32.19 45.52 72.85
C ILE A 166 -32.21 44.01 72.55
N LEU A 167 -32.64 43.17 73.50
CA LEU A 167 -32.72 41.72 73.28
C LEU A 167 -33.72 41.33 72.19
N LYS A 168 -34.88 42.01 72.13
CA LYS A 168 -35.86 41.84 71.04
C LYS A 168 -35.30 42.25 69.68
N LYS A 169 -34.48 43.31 69.64
CA LYS A 169 -33.87 43.82 68.40
C LYS A 169 -32.89 42.83 67.76
N PHE A 170 -32.23 42.00 68.56
CA PHE A 170 -31.31 40.94 68.09
C PHE A 170 -31.98 39.57 67.91
N SER A 171 -33.32 39.49 68.01
CA SER A 171 -34.10 38.24 67.86
C SER A 171 -33.67 37.10 68.80
N LEU A 172 -33.11 37.44 69.97
CA LEU A 172 -32.63 36.49 70.98
C LEU A 172 -33.71 36.10 71.99
N LEU A 173 -34.93 36.64 71.87
CA LEU A 173 -36.07 36.43 72.76
C LEU A 173 -37.39 36.49 71.98
#